data_AF-X1JV46-F1
#
_entry.id   AF-X1JV46-F1
#
_cell.length_a   1.000
_cell.length_b   1.000
_cell.length_c   1.000
_cell.angle_alpha   90.00
_cell.angle_beta   90.00
_cell.angle_gamma   90.00
#
_symmetry.space_group_name_H-M   'P 1'
#
loop_
_entity.id
_entity.type
_entity.pdbx_description
1 polymer ?
#
loop_
_entity_poly.entity_id
_entity_poly.type
_entity_poly.pdbx_seq_one_letter_code
_entity_poly.pdbx_strand_id
1 'polypeptide(L)'
;PELTSISLYLKKTPGIDCSIPDNKGFYSFNIKEFKVYRTATVGEMLSGDNRWLKETPLFKIAGKSYSLEDMDKVVPDTDSLWCEMQSLKLRKGSYQFSAMPHENLELDLALIEPISSRESAKSQKEKVPVKFRRISATRYRVQVEAKDSFWLVFNESFDHGWRAFIRKGEPNTEKPGAKKSEPLEWSALLSALWEWGKRTEIKEHYPVNGYANAWWVPVGEFQVNTKEPGQESNPLEFEIIIEYGPQRWLEVRMAVFLIVLVGCI
;
A
#
# COMPACT_ATOMS: atom_id res chain seq x y z
N PRO A 1 -24.94 2.91 -13.37
CA PRO A 1 -24.13 2.52 -14.54
C PRO A 1 -23.86 1.03 -14.41
N GLU A 2 -24.39 0.21 -15.31
CA GLU A 2 -24.32 -1.25 -15.19
C GLU A 2 -22.90 -1.74 -15.45
N LEU A 3 -22.36 -2.55 -14.54
CA LEU A 3 -21.04 -3.16 -14.69
C LEU A 3 -21.12 -4.32 -15.70
N THR A 4 -20.93 -4.03 -16.97
CA THR A 4 -21.06 -5.05 -18.04
C THR A 4 -19.81 -5.93 -18.19
N SER A 5 -18.61 -5.38 -17.96
CA SER A 5 -17.38 -6.18 -17.98
C SER A 5 -16.21 -5.50 -17.26
N ILE A 6 -15.33 -6.32 -16.69
CA ILE A 6 -14.03 -5.91 -16.15
C ILE A 6 -12.95 -6.80 -16.79
N SER A 7 -11.87 -6.16 -17.27
CA SER A 7 -10.68 -6.88 -17.70
C SER A 7 -9.71 -7.03 -16.53
N LEU A 8 -9.36 -8.27 -16.17
CA LEU A 8 -8.43 -8.58 -15.10
C LEU A 8 -7.05 -8.89 -15.69
N TYR A 9 -6.06 -8.11 -15.29
CA TYR A 9 -4.66 -8.32 -15.66
C TYR A 9 -3.88 -8.83 -14.45
N LEU A 10 -3.53 -10.11 -14.49
CA LEU A 10 -2.76 -10.74 -13.42
C LEU A 10 -1.27 -10.46 -13.63
N LYS A 11 -0.77 -9.41 -12.97
CA LYS A 11 0.67 -9.09 -12.93
C LYS A 11 1.27 -9.57 -11.61
N LYS A 12 2.44 -10.21 -11.67
CA LYS A 12 3.21 -10.56 -10.48
C LYS A 12 3.70 -9.28 -9.79
N THR A 13 3.22 -9.02 -8.58
CA THR A 13 3.78 -7.96 -7.72
C THR A 13 5.07 -8.48 -7.07
N PRO A 14 6.17 -7.71 -7.04
CA PRO A 14 7.37 -8.08 -6.29
C PRO A 14 7.03 -8.37 -4.83
N GLY A 15 7.55 -9.48 -4.29
CA GLY A 15 7.36 -9.85 -2.87
C GLY A 15 6.07 -10.62 -2.52
N ILE A 16 5.14 -10.82 -3.45
CA ILE A 16 3.94 -11.64 -3.24
C ILE A 16 4.01 -12.87 -4.15
N ASP A 17 4.12 -14.06 -3.56
CA ASP A 17 4.06 -15.32 -4.29
C ASP A 17 2.64 -15.93 -4.20
N CYS A 18 1.86 -15.69 -5.26
CA CYS A 18 0.54 -16.30 -5.43
C CYS A 18 0.60 -17.65 -6.16
N SER A 19 1.80 -18.18 -6.45
CA SER A 19 1.91 -19.49 -7.09
C SER A 19 1.48 -20.58 -6.12
N ILE A 20 0.71 -21.54 -6.63
CA ILE A 20 0.38 -22.75 -5.88
C ILE A 20 1.64 -23.61 -5.91
N PRO A 21 2.20 -24.03 -4.74
CA PRO A 21 3.45 -24.80 -4.68
C PRO A 21 3.43 -26.04 -5.59
N ASP A 22 2.27 -26.69 -5.68
CA ASP A 22 2.08 -27.93 -6.43
C ASP A 22 1.67 -27.73 -7.90
N ASN A 23 1.32 -26.51 -8.32
CA ASN A 23 0.80 -26.23 -9.67
C ASN A 23 1.52 -25.06 -10.35
N LYS A 24 2.68 -25.36 -10.96
CA LYS A 24 3.43 -24.38 -11.78
C LYS A 24 2.51 -23.73 -12.83
N GLY A 25 2.39 -22.40 -12.78
CA GLY A 25 1.65 -21.60 -13.75
C GLY A 25 0.18 -21.31 -13.39
N PHE A 26 -0.31 -21.80 -12.25
CA PHE A 26 -1.61 -21.46 -11.70
C PHE A 26 -1.49 -20.47 -10.53
N TYR A 27 -2.47 -19.60 -10.44
CA TYR A 27 -2.66 -18.63 -9.37
C TYR A 27 -4.05 -18.84 -8.78
N SER A 28 -4.15 -18.78 -7.45
CA SER A 28 -5.40 -18.94 -6.71
C SER A 28 -5.95 -17.58 -6.30
N PHE A 29 -7.25 -17.36 -6.47
CA PHE A 29 -7.97 -16.14 -6.09
C PHE A 29 -9.22 -16.49 -5.28
N ASN A 30 -9.51 -15.70 -4.26
CA ASN A 30 -10.78 -15.67 -3.55
C ASN A 30 -11.64 -14.61 -4.24
N ILE A 31 -12.91 -14.89 -4.45
CA ILE A 31 -13.87 -13.81 -4.72
C ILE A 31 -14.58 -13.56 -3.40
N LYS A 32 -14.18 -12.47 -2.72
CA LYS A 32 -14.81 -12.03 -1.48
C LYS A 32 -15.80 -10.92 -1.78
N GLU A 33 -16.69 -10.63 -0.84
CA GLU A 33 -17.59 -9.47 -0.90
C GLU A 33 -18.37 -9.34 -2.22
N PHE A 34 -18.81 -10.49 -2.78
CA PHE A 34 -19.62 -10.53 -3.98
C PHE A 34 -21.04 -10.08 -3.62
N LYS A 35 -21.44 -8.87 -4.03
CA LYS A 35 -22.77 -8.32 -3.74
C LYS A 35 -23.65 -8.38 -4.97
N VAL A 36 -24.75 -9.13 -4.85
CA VAL A 36 -25.82 -9.15 -5.83
C VAL A 36 -26.99 -8.38 -5.24
N TYR A 37 -27.42 -7.33 -5.93
CA TYR A 37 -28.58 -6.54 -5.53
C TYR A 37 -29.81 -7.01 -6.29
N ARG A 38 -30.97 -6.85 -5.64
CA ARG A 38 -32.26 -7.21 -6.23
C ARG A 38 -33.21 -6.02 -6.24
N THR A 39 -34.08 -6.01 -7.24
CA THR A 39 -35.26 -5.14 -7.32
C THR A 39 -36.47 -5.68 -6.56
N ALA A 40 -36.41 -6.91 -6.00
CA ALA A 40 -37.50 -7.55 -5.23
C ALA A 40 -37.02 -8.01 -3.84
N THR A 41 -37.92 -8.06 -2.86
CA THR A 41 -37.61 -8.30 -1.43
C THR A 41 -37.03 -9.70 -1.16
N VAL A 42 -35.96 -9.76 -0.36
CA VAL A 42 -35.19 -10.98 -0.05
C VAL A 42 -36.02 -12.09 0.63
N GLY A 43 -37.12 -11.73 1.31
CA GLY A 43 -38.01 -12.67 1.99
C GLY A 43 -38.71 -13.68 1.07
N GLU A 44 -39.05 -13.32 -0.17
CA GLU A 44 -39.69 -14.22 -1.16
C GLU A 44 -38.68 -15.21 -1.77
N MET A 45 -37.39 -14.89 -1.65
CA MET A 45 -36.27 -15.55 -2.30
C MET A 45 -35.73 -16.75 -1.53
N LEU A 46 -36.00 -16.82 -0.22
CA LEU A 46 -35.59 -17.92 0.63
C LEU A 46 -36.75 -18.82 1.09
N SER A 47 -37.99 -18.43 0.80
CA SER A 47 -39.21 -19.11 1.29
C SER A 47 -39.92 -20.00 0.26
N GLY A 48 -39.44 -20.08 -1.00
CA GLY A 48 -40.03 -20.89 -2.08
C GLY A 48 -39.05 -21.84 -2.79
N ASP A 49 -39.56 -22.69 -3.71
CA ASP A 49 -38.78 -23.58 -4.60
C ASP A 49 -38.00 -22.72 -5.63
N ASN A 50 -36.98 -22.01 -5.17
CA ASN A 50 -36.15 -21.10 -5.96
C ASN A 50 -35.03 -21.84 -6.69
N ARG A 51 -35.37 -22.96 -7.33
CA ARG A 51 -34.45 -23.73 -8.18
C ARG A 51 -33.86 -22.88 -9.31
N TRP A 52 -34.69 -22.01 -9.89
CA TRP A 52 -34.25 -21.08 -10.93
C TRP A 52 -33.07 -20.19 -10.47
N LEU A 53 -33.06 -19.76 -9.21
CA LEU A 53 -32.02 -18.89 -8.65
C LEU A 53 -30.66 -19.59 -8.54
N LYS A 54 -30.70 -20.89 -8.25
CA LYS A 54 -29.52 -21.74 -8.06
C LYS A 54 -28.84 -22.08 -9.38
N GLU A 55 -29.63 -22.29 -10.43
CA GLU A 55 -29.13 -22.70 -11.75
C GLU A 55 -28.78 -21.51 -12.66
N THR A 56 -29.29 -20.32 -12.34
CA THR A 56 -29.05 -19.12 -13.15
C THR A 56 -27.59 -18.67 -13.05
N PRO A 57 -26.86 -18.57 -14.18
CA PRO A 57 -25.50 -18.07 -14.19
C PRO A 57 -25.48 -16.58 -13.83
N LEU A 58 -24.70 -16.20 -12.82
CA LEU A 58 -24.55 -14.84 -12.34
C LEU A 58 -23.41 -14.09 -13.03
N PHE A 59 -22.30 -14.78 -13.28
CA PHE A 59 -21.14 -14.20 -13.96
C PHE A 59 -20.37 -15.25 -14.74
N LYS A 60 -19.53 -14.78 -15.65
CA LYS A 60 -18.62 -15.59 -16.45
C LYS A 60 -17.19 -15.09 -16.28
N ILE A 61 -16.27 -16.01 -15.99
CA ILE A 61 -14.83 -15.73 -15.95
C ILE A 61 -14.07 -16.92 -16.51
N ALA A 62 -13.03 -16.65 -17.30
CA ALA A 62 -12.24 -17.70 -17.98
C ALA A 62 -13.07 -18.69 -18.81
N GLY A 63 -14.18 -18.23 -19.38
CA GLY A 63 -15.07 -19.06 -20.19
C GLY A 63 -16.05 -19.92 -19.39
N LYS A 64 -15.88 -20.05 -18.07
CA LYS A 64 -16.80 -20.77 -17.17
C LYS A 64 -17.84 -19.80 -16.59
N SER A 65 -19.10 -20.23 -16.60
CA SER A 65 -20.19 -19.53 -15.92
C SER A 65 -20.33 -20.05 -14.49
N TYR A 66 -20.67 -19.15 -13.57
CA TYR A 66 -20.82 -19.43 -12.15
C TYR A 66 -22.21 -18.99 -11.69
N SER A 67 -22.90 -19.83 -10.92
CA SER A 67 -24.21 -19.56 -10.33
C SER A 67 -24.12 -19.45 -8.80
N LEU A 68 -25.26 -19.31 -8.11
CA LEU A 68 -25.28 -19.32 -6.64
C LEU A 68 -24.87 -20.67 -6.03
N GLU A 69 -25.02 -21.78 -6.77
CA GLU A 69 -24.59 -23.09 -6.28
C GLU A 69 -23.07 -23.24 -6.25
N ASP A 70 -22.35 -22.45 -7.03
CA ASP A 70 -20.89 -22.40 -6.98
C ASP A 70 -20.37 -21.54 -5.80
N MET A 71 -21.25 -20.90 -5.01
CA MET A 71 -20.88 -20.06 -3.88
C MET A 71 -20.78 -20.89 -2.60
N ASP A 72 -19.69 -20.73 -1.84
CA ASP A 72 -19.49 -21.45 -0.58
C ASP A 72 -20.33 -20.89 0.56
N LYS A 73 -20.66 -19.60 0.49
CA LYS A 73 -21.46 -18.90 1.48
C LYS A 73 -22.37 -17.91 0.79
N VAL A 74 -23.65 -17.93 1.16
CA VAL A 74 -24.66 -16.96 0.72
C VAL A 74 -25.32 -16.41 1.98
N VAL A 75 -25.12 -15.12 2.25
CA VAL A 75 -25.69 -14.41 3.39
C VAL A 75 -26.72 -13.42 2.87
N PRO A 76 -28.01 -13.60 3.21
CA PRO A 76 -29.01 -12.60 2.90
C PRO A 76 -28.79 -11.33 3.72
N ASP A 77 -28.94 -10.19 3.07
CA ASP A 77 -29.05 -8.86 3.67
C ASP A 77 -30.45 -8.30 3.33
N THR A 78 -30.79 -7.12 3.83
CA THR A 78 -32.13 -6.50 3.71
C THR A 78 -32.60 -6.43 2.25
N ASP A 79 -31.73 -5.97 1.35
CA ASP A 79 -32.02 -5.76 -0.08
C ASP A 79 -30.98 -6.41 -1.02
N SER A 80 -30.11 -7.26 -0.49
CA SER A 80 -29.02 -7.87 -1.29
C SER A 80 -28.66 -9.27 -0.81
N LEU A 81 -27.90 -9.99 -1.63
CA LEU A 81 -27.24 -11.24 -1.28
C LEU A 81 -25.73 -11.04 -1.29
N TRP A 82 -25.10 -11.30 -0.15
CA TRP A 82 -23.66 -11.38 -0.03
C TRP A 82 -23.22 -12.81 -0.28
N CYS A 83 -22.46 -13.03 -1.35
CA CYS A 83 -21.91 -14.33 -1.67
C CYS A 83 -20.39 -14.33 -1.46
N GLU A 84 -19.85 -15.49 -1.13
CA GLU A 84 -18.40 -15.71 -1.03
C GLU A 84 -18.05 -16.99 -1.79
N MET A 85 -16.99 -16.92 -2.59
CA MET A 85 -16.43 -18.06 -3.32
C MET A 85 -14.95 -18.21 -2.96
N GLN A 86 -14.64 -19.27 -2.24
CA GLN A 86 -13.37 -19.57 -1.58
C GLN A 86 -12.25 -20.00 -2.52
N SER A 87 -12.52 -20.40 -3.77
CA SER A 87 -11.40 -20.58 -4.71
C SER A 87 -11.79 -20.52 -6.18
N LEU A 88 -11.23 -19.52 -6.86
CA LEU A 88 -11.08 -19.48 -8.30
C LEU A 88 -9.62 -19.75 -8.67
N LYS A 89 -9.38 -20.85 -9.38
CA LYS A 89 -8.06 -21.19 -9.90
C LYS A 89 -7.94 -20.71 -11.35
N LEU A 90 -7.07 -19.72 -11.58
CA LEU A 90 -6.81 -19.18 -12.92
C LEU A 90 -5.36 -19.44 -13.32
N ARG A 91 -5.12 -19.68 -14.61
CA ARG A 91 -3.74 -19.74 -15.15
C ARG A 91 -3.18 -18.33 -15.27
N LYS A 92 -1.88 -18.19 -15.55
CA LYS A 92 -1.33 -16.91 -16.01
C LYS A 92 -2.03 -16.49 -17.30
N GLY A 93 -2.65 -15.31 -17.33
CA GLY A 93 -3.32 -14.81 -18.52
C GLY A 93 -4.12 -13.56 -18.29
N SER A 94 -4.77 -13.09 -19.36
CA SER A 94 -5.79 -12.05 -19.30
C SER A 94 -7.17 -12.71 -19.31
N TYR A 95 -8.04 -12.29 -18.41
CA TYR A 95 -9.39 -12.84 -18.29
C TYR A 95 -10.42 -11.72 -18.32
N GLN A 96 -11.51 -11.97 -19.03
CA GLN A 96 -12.68 -11.12 -18.98
C GLN A 96 -13.62 -11.66 -17.91
N PHE A 97 -13.97 -10.79 -16.95
CA PHE A 97 -15.09 -11.00 -16.05
C PHE A 97 -16.30 -10.31 -16.66
N SER A 98 -17.40 -11.04 -16.82
CA SER A 98 -18.66 -10.50 -17.34
C SER A 98 -19.79 -10.84 -16.38
N ALA A 99 -20.51 -9.83 -15.90
CA ALA A 99 -21.78 -10.05 -15.24
C ALA A 99 -22.78 -10.55 -16.28
N MET A 100 -23.54 -11.60 -15.96
CA MET A 100 -24.59 -12.09 -16.85
C MET A 100 -25.88 -11.31 -16.55
N PRO A 101 -26.50 -10.68 -17.56
CA PRO A 101 -27.73 -9.94 -17.35
C PRO A 101 -28.84 -10.89 -16.90
N HIS A 102 -29.65 -10.48 -15.94
CA HIS A 102 -30.78 -11.24 -15.45
C HIS A 102 -31.94 -10.31 -15.10
N GLU A 103 -33.18 -10.73 -15.38
CA GLU A 103 -34.38 -9.88 -15.21
C GLU A 103 -34.58 -9.42 -13.75
N ASN A 104 -34.16 -10.26 -12.82
CA ASN A 104 -34.41 -10.06 -11.39
C ASN A 104 -33.14 -9.94 -10.55
N LEU A 105 -31.94 -9.90 -11.15
CA LEU A 105 -30.68 -9.84 -10.40
C LEU A 105 -29.72 -8.89 -11.10
N GLU A 106 -29.18 -7.94 -10.35
CA GLU A 106 -28.14 -7.04 -10.83
C GLU A 106 -26.87 -7.24 -10.01
N LEU A 107 -25.75 -7.44 -10.71
CA LEU A 107 -24.43 -7.57 -10.10
C LEU A 107 -23.79 -6.18 -10.05
N ASP A 108 -23.63 -5.65 -8.84
CA ASP A 108 -23.07 -4.31 -8.63
C ASP A 108 -21.57 -4.37 -8.32
N LEU A 109 -21.16 -5.24 -7.38
CA LEU A 109 -19.78 -5.32 -6.91
C LEU A 109 -19.29 -6.77 -6.82
N ALA A 110 -18.15 -7.03 -7.45
CA ALA A 110 -17.38 -8.26 -7.26
C ALA A 110 -15.93 -7.91 -6.85
N LEU A 111 -15.56 -8.22 -5.60
CA LEU A 111 -14.19 -8.06 -5.13
C LEU A 111 -13.41 -9.37 -5.33
N ILE A 112 -12.37 -9.32 -6.15
CA ILE A 112 -11.52 -10.47 -6.45
C ILE A 112 -10.18 -10.25 -5.75
N GLU A 113 -9.93 -11.03 -4.70
CA GLU A 113 -8.69 -11.02 -3.94
C GLU A 113 -7.81 -12.21 -4.32
N PRO A 114 -6.49 -12.11 -4.38
CA PRO A 114 -5.65 -13.31 -4.44
C PRO A 114 -5.84 -14.17 -3.18
N ILE A 115 -5.93 -15.50 -3.34
CA ILE A 115 -5.64 -16.41 -2.22
C ILE A 115 -4.15 -16.29 -2.04
N SER A 116 -3.72 -15.39 -1.16
CA SER A 116 -2.36 -15.49 -0.66
C SER A 116 -2.25 -16.87 -0.02
N SER A 117 -1.29 -17.68 -0.49
CA SER A 117 -0.91 -18.98 0.10
C SER A 117 -0.58 -18.87 1.60
N ARG A 118 -0.42 -17.64 2.08
CA ARG A 118 -0.60 -17.28 3.46
C ARG A 118 -2.01 -16.73 3.63
N GLU A 119 -2.93 -17.52 4.20
CA GLU A 119 -3.65 -16.95 5.34
C GLU A 119 -2.60 -16.15 6.09
N SER A 120 -2.77 -14.84 6.18
CA SER A 120 -2.01 -14.13 7.19
C SER A 120 -2.46 -14.81 8.49
N ALA A 121 -1.72 -15.84 8.91
CA ALA A 121 -1.27 -15.94 10.28
C ALA A 121 -1.13 -14.48 10.66
N LYS A 122 -1.97 -14.05 11.60
CA LYS A 122 -1.85 -12.78 12.28
C LYS A 122 -0.44 -12.78 12.87
N SER A 123 0.57 -12.65 12.02
CA SER A 123 1.85 -12.12 12.31
C SER A 123 1.41 -10.75 12.75
N GLN A 124 1.24 -10.63 14.06
CA GLN A 124 1.48 -9.43 14.79
C GLN A 124 2.85 -9.00 14.32
N LYS A 125 2.90 -8.41 13.12
CA LYS A 125 4.12 -7.91 12.54
C LYS A 125 4.43 -6.77 13.47
N GLU A 126 5.38 -7.03 14.36
CA GLU A 126 5.68 -6.19 15.50
C GLU A 126 5.77 -4.77 14.96
N LYS A 127 4.90 -3.90 15.48
CA LYS A 127 4.78 -2.54 14.97
C LYS A 127 6.13 -1.89 15.23
N VAL A 128 6.85 -1.55 14.16
CA VAL A 128 8.14 -0.88 14.26
C VAL A 128 7.92 0.40 15.07
N PRO A 129 8.61 0.57 16.22
CA PRO A 129 8.50 1.79 17.01
C PRO A 129 9.08 2.95 16.19
N VAL A 130 8.23 3.95 15.96
CA VAL A 130 8.58 5.14 15.20
C VAL A 130 8.21 6.37 16.02
N LYS A 131 9.16 7.28 16.22
CA LYS A 131 8.91 8.61 16.77
C LYS A 131 9.05 9.61 15.63
N PHE A 132 8.08 10.51 15.46
CA PHE A 132 8.18 11.53 14.44
C PHE A 132 8.04 12.92 15.04
N ARG A 133 8.71 13.89 14.41
CA ARG A 133 8.62 15.31 14.72
C ARG A 133 8.42 16.06 13.41
N ARG A 134 7.36 16.85 13.33
CA ARG A 134 7.16 17.80 12.22
C ARG A 134 8.12 18.96 12.41
N ILE A 135 8.98 19.20 11.41
CA ILE A 135 9.91 20.34 11.40
C ILE A 135 9.23 21.55 10.76
N SER A 136 8.54 21.32 9.64
CA SER A 136 7.78 22.34 8.92
C SER A 136 6.56 21.72 8.24
N ALA A 137 5.80 22.51 7.47
CA ALA A 137 4.70 21.97 6.67
C ALA A 137 5.15 20.95 5.60
N THR A 138 6.40 21.05 5.16
CA THR A 138 6.97 20.30 4.05
C THR A 138 8.13 19.41 4.47
N ARG A 139 8.35 19.23 5.79
CA ARG A 139 9.49 18.48 6.31
C ARG A 139 9.19 17.81 7.64
N TYR A 140 9.53 16.53 7.70
CA TYR A 140 9.34 15.67 8.86
C TYR A 140 10.64 14.92 9.18
N ARG A 141 10.88 14.73 10.47
CA ARG A 141 11.97 13.92 11.01
C ARG A 141 11.36 12.70 11.68
N VAL A 142 11.85 11.53 11.33
CA VAL A 142 11.32 10.24 11.78
C VAL A 142 12.47 9.43 12.36
N GLN A 143 12.45 9.18 13.66
CA GLN A 143 13.37 8.27 14.34
C GLN A 143 12.78 6.86 14.32
N VAL A 144 13.57 5.92 13.86
CA VAL A 144 13.18 4.53 13.65
C VAL A 144 14.14 3.62 14.40
N GLU A 145 13.58 2.64 15.10
CA GLU A 145 14.32 1.52 15.67
C GLU A 145 13.78 0.23 15.02
N ALA A 146 14.55 -0.33 14.07
CA ALA A 146 14.09 -1.47 13.27
C ALA A 146 15.18 -2.54 13.10
N LYS A 147 14.77 -3.82 13.19
CA LYS A 147 15.63 -4.98 12.87
C LYS A 147 15.50 -5.40 11.40
N ASP A 148 14.27 -5.39 10.89
CA ASP A 148 13.91 -5.84 9.55
C ASP A 148 13.43 -4.69 8.66
N SER A 149 13.49 -4.91 7.35
CA SER A 149 12.91 -3.99 6.36
C SER A 149 11.41 -3.83 6.55
N PHE A 150 10.90 -2.61 6.36
CA PHE A 150 9.51 -2.28 6.62
C PHE A 150 8.96 -1.22 5.66
N TRP A 151 7.64 -1.10 5.65
CA TRP A 151 6.93 -0.03 4.95
C TRP A 151 6.80 1.19 5.86
N LEU A 152 7.37 2.31 5.43
CA LEU A 152 7.11 3.62 6.02
C LEU A 152 5.89 4.22 5.31
N VAL A 153 4.76 4.32 6.01
CA VAL A 153 3.54 4.95 5.49
C VAL A 153 3.43 6.36 6.04
N PHE A 154 3.23 7.32 5.14
CA PHE A 154 3.13 8.75 5.45
C PHE A 154 1.77 9.29 5.01
N ASN A 155 0.98 9.70 5.99
CA ASN A 155 -0.43 10.02 5.85
C ASN A 155 -0.67 11.44 5.29
N GLU A 156 0.05 11.80 4.23
CA GLU A 156 -0.20 12.97 3.39
C GLU A 156 -0.61 12.49 1.99
N SER A 157 -1.33 13.34 1.25
CA SER A 157 -1.71 13.07 -0.13
C SER A 157 -0.49 12.73 -1.00
N PHE A 158 -0.64 11.68 -1.82
CA PHE A 158 0.41 11.14 -2.67
C PHE A 158 0.85 12.19 -3.68
N ASP A 159 2.15 12.48 -3.69
CA ASP A 159 2.76 13.42 -4.62
C ASP A 159 4.22 13.01 -4.85
N HIS A 160 4.63 12.92 -6.12
CA HIS A 160 6.00 12.55 -6.52
C HIS A 160 7.09 13.53 -6.04
N GLY A 161 6.70 14.72 -5.58
CA GLY A 161 7.56 15.70 -4.96
C GLY A 161 8.01 15.31 -3.56
N TRP A 162 7.32 14.40 -2.88
CA TRP A 162 7.75 13.87 -1.59
C TRP A 162 8.94 12.91 -1.75
N ARG A 163 9.93 13.07 -0.89
CA ARG A 163 11.14 12.26 -0.87
C ARG A 163 11.46 11.85 0.56
N ALA A 164 12.00 10.65 0.73
CA ALA A 164 12.47 10.14 2.01
C ALA A 164 13.97 9.85 1.93
N PHE A 165 14.70 10.28 2.96
CA PHE A 165 16.14 10.16 3.04
C PHE A 165 16.54 9.52 4.35
N ILE A 166 17.39 8.50 4.29
CA ILE A 166 17.98 7.91 5.49
C ILE A 166 19.25 8.66 5.82
N ARG A 167 19.34 9.07 7.07
CA ARG A 167 20.53 9.65 7.66
C ARG A 167 21.11 8.62 8.62
N LYS A 168 22.36 8.22 8.36
CA LYS A 168 23.13 7.42 9.31
C LYS A 168 23.41 8.32 10.51
N GLY A 169 22.70 8.09 11.61
CA GLY A 169 22.98 8.80 12.85
C GLY A 169 24.33 8.36 13.40
N GLU A 170 25.14 9.30 13.87
CA GLU A 170 25.88 9.02 15.09
C GLU A 170 24.80 8.88 16.18
N PRO A 171 24.77 7.76 16.93
CA PRO A 171 23.77 7.56 17.99
C PRO A 171 23.75 8.80 18.86
N ASN A 172 22.55 9.28 19.22
CA ASN A 172 22.33 10.49 20.01
C ASN A 172 23.16 10.46 21.29
N THR A 173 24.44 10.80 21.19
CA THR A 173 25.26 11.27 22.29
C THR A 173 24.88 12.73 22.44
N GLU A 174 23.64 12.92 22.88
CA GLU A 174 23.26 14.12 23.60
C GLU A 174 24.14 14.14 24.85
N LYS A 175 25.36 14.67 24.72
CA LYS A 175 26.13 15.05 25.90
C LYS A 175 25.29 16.12 26.60
N PRO A 176 24.77 15.87 27.82
CA PRO A 176 23.97 16.84 28.53
C PRO A 176 24.83 18.08 28.77
N GLY A 177 24.50 19.18 28.10
CA GLY A 177 25.20 20.47 28.24
C GLY A 177 25.83 21.04 26.96
N ALA A 178 25.95 20.27 25.88
CA ALA A 178 26.35 20.86 24.59
C ALA A 178 25.12 21.54 23.95
N LYS A 179 25.05 22.88 24.02
CA LYS A 179 24.14 23.66 23.17
C LYS A 179 24.54 23.40 21.72
N LYS A 180 23.98 22.36 21.10
CA LYS A 180 24.00 22.21 19.64
C LYS A 180 23.29 23.47 19.13
N SER A 181 24.04 24.37 18.50
CA SER A 181 23.45 25.37 17.63
C SER A 181 22.75 24.60 16.53
N GLU A 182 21.46 24.29 16.74
CA GLU A 182 20.61 23.64 15.75
C GLU A 182 20.72 24.49 14.47
N PRO A 183 21.40 24.00 13.42
CA PRO A 183 21.57 24.80 12.22
C PRO A 183 20.17 24.96 11.62
N LEU A 184 19.65 26.20 11.71
CA LEU A 184 18.39 26.71 11.16
C LEU A 184 17.47 25.61 10.63
N GLU A 185 16.78 24.89 11.53
CA GLU A 185 15.88 23.79 11.15
C GLU A 185 14.76 24.26 10.19
N TRP A 186 14.49 25.57 10.17
CA TRP A 186 13.45 26.21 9.37
C TRP A 186 13.75 26.34 7.87
N SER A 187 15.02 26.28 7.42
CA SER A 187 15.33 26.33 5.98
C SER A 187 15.62 24.95 5.41
N ALA A 188 14.79 24.53 4.44
CA ALA A 188 15.02 23.30 3.70
C ALA A 188 16.28 23.40 2.84
N LEU A 189 16.60 24.59 2.32
CA LEU A 189 17.76 24.85 1.47
C LEU A 189 19.08 24.77 2.25
N LEU A 190 19.21 25.48 3.36
CA LEU A 190 20.47 25.50 4.14
C LEU A 190 20.79 24.13 4.73
N SER A 191 19.76 23.44 5.22
CA SER A 191 19.92 22.08 5.74
C SER A 191 20.26 21.06 4.64
N ALA A 192 19.69 21.19 3.44
CA ALA A 192 20.05 20.35 2.30
C ALA A 192 21.52 20.56 1.92
N LEU A 193 21.98 21.81 1.92
CA LEU A 193 23.36 22.16 1.61
C LEU A 193 24.33 21.55 2.62
N TRP A 194 24.03 21.66 3.92
CA TRP A 194 24.88 21.14 5.00
C TRP A 194 24.92 19.61 5.06
N GLU A 195 23.83 18.97 4.64
CA GLU A 195 23.67 17.52 4.66
C GLU A 195 23.95 16.86 3.30
N TRP A 196 24.47 17.62 2.34
CA TRP A 196 24.89 17.11 1.05
C TRP A 196 25.92 15.99 1.24
N GLY A 197 25.61 14.81 0.70
CA GLY A 197 26.47 13.62 0.77
C GLY A 197 26.33 12.77 2.05
N LYS A 198 25.55 13.20 3.04
CA LYS A 198 25.34 12.46 4.31
C LYS A 198 24.04 11.66 4.36
N ARG A 199 23.23 11.75 3.31
CA ARG A 199 21.90 11.15 3.22
C ARG A 199 21.82 10.21 2.03
N THR A 200 21.11 9.10 2.20
CA THR A 200 20.78 8.17 1.11
C THR A 200 19.28 8.25 0.83
N GLU A 201 18.89 8.57 -0.40
CA GLU A 201 17.49 8.63 -0.82
C GLU A 201 16.89 7.21 -0.91
N ILE A 202 15.68 7.04 -0.36
CA ILE A 202 14.88 5.83 -0.53
C ILE A 202 14.11 5.98 -1.85
N LYS A 203 14.58 5.29 -2.90
CA LYS A 203 14.02 5.40 -4.25
C LYS A 203 12.64 4.75 -4.43
N GLU A 204 12.34 3.79 -3.55
CA GLU A 204 11.14 2.98 -3.62
C GLU A 204 9.93 3.70 -3.02
N HIS A 205 9.31 4.61 -3.79
CA HIS A 205 8.16 5.43 -3.42
C HIS A 205 6.87 4.94 -4.11
N TYR A 206 5.83 4.68 -3.33
CA TYR A 206 4.58 4.10 -3.83
C TYR A 206 3.35 4.77 -3.22
N PRO A 207 2.23 4.83 -3.96
CA PRO A 207 0.93 5.15 -3.38
C PRO A 207 0.40 3.95 -2.59
N VAL A 208 -0.12 4.18 -1.39
CA VAL A 208 -0.83 3.17 -0.59
C VAL A 208 -2.22 3.67 -0.22
N ASN A 209 -3.18 2.75 -0.15
CA ASN A 209 -4.60 3.05 0.09
C ASN A 209 -5.19 4.09 -0.90
N GLY A 210 -4.62 4.21 -2.10
CA GLY A 210 -5.08 5.14 -3.14
C GLY A 210 -4.79 6.62 -2.91
N TYR A 211 -4.25 7.01 -1.74
CA TYR A 211 -3.98 8.43 -1.45
C TYR A 211 -2.70 8.71 -0.67
N ALA A 212 -2.13 7.76 0.08
CA ALA A 212 -1.01 8.04 0.98
C ALA A 212 0.34 7.76 0.32
N ASN A 213 1.37 8.45 0.80
CA ASN A 213 2.75 8.18 0.41
C ASN A 213 3.31 6.99 1.19
N ALA A 214 4.08 6.12 0.54
CA ALA A 214 4.81 5.08 1.24
C ALA A 214 6.19 4.83 0.65
N TRP A 215 7.10 4.38 1.50
CA TRP A 215 8.44 3.95 1.11
C TRP A 215 8.78 2.57 1.66
N TRP A 216 9.46 1.75 0.87
CA TRP A 216 10.09 0.52 1.35
C TRP A 216 11.47 0.84 1.92
N VAL A 217 11.69 0.56 3.20
CA VAL A 217 12.94 0.87 3.90
C VAL A 217 13.81 -0.39 4.02
N PRO A 218 14.90 -0.52 3.23
CA PRO A 218 15.72 -1.73 3.21
C PRO A 218 16.75 -1.76 4.34
N VAL A 219 16.34 -2.07 5.57
CA VAL A 219 17.20 -2.03 6.77
C VAL A 219 18.50 -2.86 6.61
N GLY A 220 18.42 -4.01 5.94
CA GLY A 220 19.56 -4.90 5.73
C GLY A 220 20.72 -4.26 4.93
N GLU A 221 20.43 -3.42 3.94
CA GLU A 221 21.46 -2.77 3.11
C GLU A 221 22.28 -1.75 3.91
N PHE A 222 21.69 -1.18 4.97
CA PHE A 222 22.37 -0.22 5.83
C PHE A 222 23.26 -0.92 6.88
N GLN A 223 22.96 -2.17 7.25
CA GLN A 223 23.75 -2.94 8.23
C GLN A 223 25.12 -3.37 7.72
N VAL A 224 25.27 -3.59 6.40
CA VAL A 224 26.48 -4.20 5.79
C VAL A 224 27.75 -3.37 6.04
N ASN A 225 27.63 -2.08 6.36
CA ASN A 225 28.78 -1.20 6.53
C ASN A 225 29.27 -1.07 7.98
N THR A 226 28.62 -1.70 8.96
CA THR A 226 28.84 -1.36 10.39
C THR A 226 29.08 -2.57 11.30
N LYS A 227 28.97 -3.81 10.80
CA LYS A 227 29.10 -5.01 11.66
C LYS A 227 30.43 -5.72 11.48
N GLU A 228 31.11 -5.99 12.59
CA GLU A 228 32.11 -7.05 12.69
C GLU A 228 31.40 -8.42 12.74
N PRO A 229 31.97 -9.47 12.11
CA PRO A 229 31.36 -10.79 12.05
C PRO A 229 31.26 -11.42 13.46
N GLY A 230 30.04 -11.70 13.92
CA GLY A 230 29.77 -12.47 15.16
C GLY A 230 28.90 -11.79 16.21
N GLN A 231 28.50 -10.53 16.01
CA GLN A 231 27.66 -9.79 16.98
C GLN A 231 26.17 -9.86 16.62
N GLU A 232 25.32 -10.22 17.61
CA GLU A 232 23.86 -10.22 17.46
C GLU A 232 23.33 -8.87 16.97
N SER A 233 22.31 -8.90 16.10
CA SER A 233 21.75 -7.70 15.50
C SER A 233 20.92 -6.91 16.51
N ASN A 234 21.56 -5.98 17.22
CA ASN A 234 20.83 -4.89 17.87
C ASN A 234 19.97 -4.17 16.83
N PRO A 235 18.75 -3.73 17.22
CA PRO A 235 17.93 -2.93 16.33
C PRO A 235 18.71 -1.69 15.90
N LEU A 236 18.64 -1.36 14.62
CA LEU A 236 19.30 -0.16 14.12
C LEU A 236 18.45 1.05 14.47
N GLU A 237 19.04 1.98 15.21
CA GLU A 237 18.52 3.33 15.37
C GLU A 237 19.01 4.20 14.21
N PHE A 238 18.08 4.76 13.44
CA PHE A 238 18.40 5.69 12.38
C PHE A 238 17.30 6.74 12.19
N GLU A 239 17.63 7.78 11.45
CA GLU A 239 16.74 8.89 11.18
C GLU A 239 16.32 8.86 9.70
N ILE A 240 15.03 9.01 9.44
CA ILE A 240 14.46 9.25 8.12
C ILE A 240 13.97 10.70 8.07
N ILE A 241 14.46 11.44 7.09
CA ILE A 241 13.97 12.79 6.75
C ILE A 241 13.00 12.65 5.59
N ILE A 242 11.75 13.07 5.79
CA ILE A 242 10.75 13.18 4.73
C ILE A 242 10.62 14.65 4.36
N GLU A 243 10.71 14.99 3.08
CA GLU A 243 10.64 16.38 2.63
C GLU A 243 9.98 16.54 1.26
N TYR A 244 9.32 17.68 1.07
CA TYR A 244 8.69 18.04 -0.21
C TYR A 244 9.68 18.80 -1.08
N GLY A 245 10.22 18.13 -2.10
CA GLY A 245 11.22 18.66 -3.03
C GLY A 245 10.86 20.00 -3.67
N PRO A 246 9.63 20.22 -4.17
CA PRO A 246 9.24 21.50 -4.77
C PRO A 246 9.43 22.72 -3.86
N GLN A 247 9.31 22.55 -2.54
CA GLN A 247 9.53 23.66 -1.58
C GLN A 247 10.97 24.20 -1.65
N ARG A 248 11.97 23.34 -1.90
CA ARG A 248 13.36 23.78 -2.00
C ARG A 248 13.58 24.74 -3.15
N TRP A 249 12.95 24.48 -4.30
CA TRP A 249 13.06 25.34 -5.47
C TRP A 249 12.42 26.72 -5.21
N LEU A 250 11.35 26.76 -4.43
CA LEU A 250 10.77 28.03 -4.00
C LEU A 250 11.74 28.83 -3.12
N GLU A 251 12.39 28.17 -2.15
CA GLU A 251 13.41 28.83 -1.30
C GLU A 251 14.59 29.35 -2.14
N VAL A 252 15.08 28.59 -3.12
CA VAL A 252 16.15 29.02 -4.04
C VAL A 252 15.71 30.27 -4.82
N ARG A 253 14.50 30.26 -5.39
CA ARG A 253 13.98 31.38 -6.17
C ARG A 253 13.84 32.64 -5.33
N MET A 254 13.35 32.50 -4.10
CA MET A 254 13.25 33.61 -3.13
C MET A 254 14.62 34.19 -2.80
N ALA A 255 15.63 33.35 -2.57
CA ALA A 255 16.99 33.80 -2.28
C ALA A 255 17.60 34.56 -3.46
N VAL A 256 17.47 34.04 -4.69
CA VAL A 256 17.94 34.72 -5.91
C VAL A 256 17.24 36.06 -6.09
N PHE A 257 15.92 36.11 -5.90
CA PHE A 257 15.14 37.34 -6.00
C PHE A 257 15.62 38.41 -5.00
N LEU A 258 15.87 38.03 -3.75
CA LEU A 258 16.40 38.94 -2.72
C LEU A 258 17.80 39.48 -3.08
N ILE A 259 18.68 38.63 -3.62
CA ILE A 259 20.02 39.05 -4.06
C ILE A 259 19.94 40.09 -5.16
N VAL A 260 19.08 39.87 -6.17
CA VAL A 260 18.88 40.82 -7.27
C VAL A 260 18.33 42.15 -6.75
N LEU A 261 17.34 42.11 -5.85
CA LEU A 261 16.73 43.31 -5.29
C LEU A 261 17.75 44.15 -4.50
N VAL A 262 18.55 43.51 -3.65
CA VAL A 262 19.61 44.20 -2.88
C VAL A 262 20.71 44.74 -3.79
N GLY A 263 21.06 44.03 -4.86
CA GLY A 263 22.08 44.48 -5.82
C GLY A 263 21.66 45.67 -6.69
N CYS A 264 20.36 45.99 -6.75
CA CYS A 264 19.84 47.14 -7.49
C CYS A 264 19.69 48.41 -6.63
N ILE A 265 19.86 48.31 -5.31
CA ILE A 265 19.86 49.44 -4.36
C ILE A 265 21.28 49.96 -4.21
#